data_AF-A0A164XFN6-F1
#
_entry.id   AF-A0A164XFN6-F1
#
_cell.length_a   1.000
_cell.length_b   1.000
_cell.length_c   1.000
_cell.angle_alpha   90.00
_cell.angle_beta   90.00
_cell.angle_gamma   90.00
#
_symmetry.space_group_name_H-M   'P 1'
#
loop_
_entity.id
_entity.type
_entity.pdbx_description
1 polymer ?
#
loop_
_entity_poly.entity_id
_entity_poly.type
_entity_poly.pdbx_seq_one_letter_code
_entity_poly.pdbx_strand_id
1 'polypeptide(L)'
;MLLRTRFNSRFSCDYSLNCTTGNIHNFCEVGLKIAGIVPIYSPPALTYSRTLLTSVAVSATEQHTVAFLGTSDGHLKKILLESGGRATEFEELPVDAGSTLLPDMMVDPNGEHVYTISTLKVKIKFNLYCLTVTVTVPSS
;
A
#
# COMPACT_ATOMS: atom_id res chain seq x y z
N MET A 1 -8.67 9.90 1.41
CA MET A 1 -8.86 8.45 1.67
C MET A 1 -7.53 7.91 2.18
N LEU A 2 -7.49 7.36 3.40
CA LEU A 2 -6.28 6.82 4.01
C LEU A 2 -6.16 5.36 3.58
N LEU A 3 -5.32 5.04 2.60
CA LEU A 3 -5.08 3.65 2.23
C LEU A 3 -4.28 2.99 3.35
N ARG A 4 -4.86 1.98 3.99
CA ARG A 4 -4.19 1.16 5.01
C ARG A 4 -3.13 0.30 4.33
N THR A 5 -1.91 0.80 4.21
CA THR A 5 -0.76 -0.08 4.28
C THR A 5 -0.52 -0.42 5.74
N ARG A 6 -0.09 -1.65 6.06
CA ARG A 6 0.47 -1.93 7.39
C ARG A 6 1.72 -1.06 7.55
N PHE A 7 1.55 0.12 8.13
CA PHE A 7 2.68 0.90 8.61
C PHE A 7 3.30 0.11 9.77
N ASN A 8 4.52 -0.37 9.56
CA ASN A 8 5.39 -0.74 10.67
C ASN A 8 5.79 0.57 11.36
N SER A 9 4.97 1.02 12.30
CA SER A 9 5.19 2.26 13.02
C SER A 9 6.48 2.14 13.83
N ARG A 10 7.57 2.76 13.36
CA ARG A 10 8.60 3.24 14.29
C ARG A 10 7.98 4.37 15.08
N PHE A 11 7.62 4.10 16.33
CA PHE A 11 7.30 5.14 17.29
C PHE A 11 8.54 6.05 17.41
N SER A 12 8.43 7.28 16.90
CA SER A 12 9.42 8.32 17.15
C SER A 12 8.88 9.16 18.30
N CYS A 13 9.51 9.06 19.47
CA CYS A 13 9.28 10.00 20.55
C CYS A 13 9.79 11.37 20.09
N ASP A 14 8.93 12.38 20.14
CA ASP A 14 9.34 13.77 19.96
C ASP A 14 10.31 14.13 21.11
N TYR A 15 11.51 14.60 20.76
CA TYR A 15 12.56 15.00 21.71
C TYR A 15 12.14 16.18 22.61
N SER A 16 10.98 16.80 22.35
CA SER A 16 10.43 17.89 23.17
C SER A 16 9.53 17.43 24.33
N LEU A 17 9.09 16.17 24.35
CA LEU A 17 8.46 15.55 25.52
C LEU A 17 9.41 14.52 26.13
N ASN A 18 9.86 14.76 27.36
CA ASN A 18 10.49 13.74 28.19
C ASN A 18 9.47 12.63 28.52
N CYS A 19 9.21 11.75 27.56
CA CYS A 19 8.47 10.51 27.78
C CYS A 19 9.41 9.47 28.39
N THR A 20 9.72 9.65 29.68
CA THR A 20 10.34 8.57 30.47
C THR A 20 9.27 7.53 30.77
N THR A 21 9.32 6.39 30.07
CA THR A 21 8.49 5.22 30.36
C THR A 21 8.88 4.51 31.67
N GLY A 22 9.27 5.26 32.70
CA GLY A 22 9.73 4.73 33.99
C GLY A 22 10.56 3.45 33.86
N ASN A 23 10.14 2.40 34.59
CA ASN A 23 10.78 1.07 34.59
C ASN A 23 10.03 0.05 33.71
N ILE A 24 9.17 0.49 32.79
CA ILE A 24 8.35 -0.41 31.97
C ILE A 24 9.10 -0.72 30.68
N HIS A 25 9.83 -1.83 30.69
CA HIS A 25 10.56 -2.32 29.53
C HIS A 25 9.67 -3.03 28.50
N ASN A 26 8.47 -3.48 28.91
CA ASN A 26 7.53 -4.20 28.05
C ASN A 26 6.08 -3.86 28.40
N PHE A 27 5.35 -3.28 27.45
CA PHE A 27 3.94 -2.91 27.62
C PHE A 27 2.97 -4.11 27.60
N CYS A 28 3.42 -5.29 27.15
CA CYS A 28 2.59 -6.50 27.13
C CYS A 28 2.36 -7.11 28.52
N GLU A 29 3.23 -6.83 29.49
CA GLU A 29 3.18 -7.45 30.82
C GLU A 29 2.34 -6.67 31.84
N VAL A 30 2.17 -5.37 31.63
CA VAL A 30 1.62 -4.46 32.65
C VAL A 30 0.12 -4.15 32.49
N GLY A 31 -0.57 -4.69 31.48
CA GLY A 31 -2.02 -4.54 31.32
C GLY A 31 -2.53 -3.09 31.20
N LEU A 32 -1.63 -2.12 30.98
CA LEU A 32 -1.96 -0.71 30.91
C LEU A 32 -2.63 -0.39 29.56
N LYS A 33 -3.84 0.17 29.62
CA LYS A 33 -4.51 0.74 28.44
C LYS A 33 -4.00 2.14 28.18
N ILE A 34 -3.19 2.30 27.14
CA ILE A 34 -2.65 3.60 26.72
C ILE A 34 -3.49 4.13 25.55
N ALA A 35 -3.95 5.37 25.66
CA ALA A 35 -4.56 6.11 24.56
C ALA A 35 -3.57 7.19 24.09
N GLY A 36 -3.07 7.05 22.87
CA GLY A 36 -2.22 8.08 22.26
C GLY A 36 -3.03 9.34 21.97
N ILE A 37 -2.55 10.49 22.44
CA ILE A 37 -3.17 11.81 22.18
C ILE A 37 -2.52 12.56 21.02
N VAL A 38 -1.32 12.14 20.60
CA VAL A 38 -0.60 12.73 19.47
C VAL A 38 -0.73 11.82 18.24
N PRO A 39 -1.23 12.32 17.10
CA PRO A 39 -1.38 11.52 15.89
C PRO A 39 -0.04 11.29 15.19
N ILE A 40 0.06 10.18 14.47
CA ILE A 40 1.16 9.94 13.54
C ILE A 40 0.85 10.71 12.25
N TYR A 41 1.76 11.60 11.86
CA TYR A 41 1.64 12.40 10.64
C TYR A 41 2.75 12.06 9.64
N SER A 42 2.39 12.02 8.36
CA SER A 42 3.34 11.86 7.26
C SER A 42 2.84 12.64 6.04
N PRO A 43 3.68 13.46 5.39
CA PRO A 43 3.31 14.12 4.15
C PRO A 43 3.12 13.07 3.03
N PRO A 44 2.16 13.28 2.11
CA PRO A 44 1.92 12.34 1.02
C PRO A 44 3.08 12.36 0.02
N ALA A 45 3.52 11.17 -0.41
CA ALA A 45 4.53 11.06 -1.47
C ALA A 45 3.95 11.34 -2.87
N LEU A 46 2.65 11.11 -3.05
CA LEU A 46 1.93 11.33 -4.30
C LEU A 46 0.46 11.67 -4.01
N THR A 47 -0.16 12.52 -4.83
CA THR A 47 -1.57 12.90 -4.69
C THR A 47 -2.29 12.87 -6.04
N TYR A 48 -3.57 12.48 -6.02
CA TYR A 48 -4.45 12.47 -7.19
C TYR A 48 -5.67 13.32 -6.92
N SER A 49 -6.01 14.21 -7.85
CA SER A 49 -7.14 15.14 -7.70
C SER A 49 -8.45 14.62 -8.30
N ARG A 50 -8.40 13.72 -9.29
CA ARG A 50 -9.58 13.24 -10.03
C ARG A 50 -9.75 11.72 -10.00
N THR A 51 -8.92 11.03 -9.21
CA THR A 51 -8.90 9.57 -9.16
C THR A 51 -9.02 9.14 -7.71
N LEU A 52 -10.04 8.33 -7.41
CA LEU A 52 -10.18 7.73 -6.10
C LEU A 52 -9.39 6.43 -6.07
N LEU A 53 -8.38 6.38 -5.19
CA LEU A 53 -7.57 5.20 -4.95
C LEU A 53 -8.29 4.28 -3.96
N THR A 54 -8.48 3.01 -4.34
CA THR A 54 -9.31 2.04 -3.59
C THR A 54 -8.51 0.89 -2.98
N SER A 55 -7.33 0.59 -3.52
CA SER A 55 -6.48 -0.50 -3.03
C SER A 55 -5.01 -0.14 -3.12
N VAL A 56 -4.19 -0.79 -2.29
CA VAL A 56 -2.73 -0.63 -2.31
C VAL A 56 -2.05 -1.96 -2.03
N ALA A 57 -1.00 -2.25 -2.77
CA ALA A 57 -0.04 -3.31 -2.47
C ALA A 57 1.38 -2.79 -2.71
N VAL A 58 2.36 -3.33 -2.00
CA VAL A 58 3.76 -2.90 -2.11
C VAL A 58 4.63 -4.12 -2.30
N SER A 59 5.55 -4.03 -3.26
CA SER A 59 6.62 -5.00 -3.46
C SER A 59 7.95 -4.28 -3.35
N ALA A 60 8.91 -4.89 -2.67
CA ALA A 60 10.27 -4.39 -2.56
C ALA A 60 11.24 -5.41 -3.16
N THR A 61 12.11 -4.92 -4.03
CA THR A 61 13.24 -5.64 -4.60
C THR A 61 14.51 -5.17 -3.88
N GLU A 62 15.67 -5.73 -4.20
CA GLU A 62 16.93 -5.29 -3.58
C GLU A 62 17.26 -3.81 -3.84
N GLN A 63 16.76 -3.24 -4.95
CA GLN A 63 17.13 -1.89 -5.40
C GLN A 63 15.98 -0.89 -5.36
N HIS A 64 14.73 -1.35 -5.50
CA HIS A 64 13.58 -0.48 -5.68
C HIS A 64 12.37 -0.97 -4.90
N THR A 65 11.56 -0.03 -4.43
CA THR A 65 10.24 -0.34 -3.86
C THR A 65 9.17 0.17 -4.81
N VAL A 66 8.23 -0.70 -5.18
CA VAL A 66 7.14 -0.38 -6.09
C VAL A 66 5.82 -0.53 -5.35
N ALA A 67 4.99 0.51 -5.42
CA ALA A 67 3.61 0.47 -4.94
C ALA A 67 2.65 0.32 -6.13
N PHE A 68 1.66 -0.53 -5.93
CA PHE A 68 0.55 -0.78 -6.85
C PHE A 68 -0.69 -0.16 -6.24
N LEU A 69 -1.37 0.69 -7.00
CA LEU A 69 -2.57 1.38 -6.57
C LEU A 69 -3.73 0.99 -7.48
N GLY A 70 -4.83 0.53 -6.90
CA GLY A 70 -6.07 0.33 -7.64
C GLY A 70 -6.96 1.55 -7.54
N THR A 71 -7.75 1.79 -8.59
CA THR A 71 -8.63 2.95 -8.69
C THR A 71 -10.10 2.55 -8.77
N SER A 72 -10.98 3.50 -8.44
CA SER A 72 -12.43 3.32 -8.54
C SER A 72 -12.95 3.14 -9.96
N ASP A 73 -12.19 3.61 -10.95
CA ASP A 73 -12.51 3.52 -12.37
C ASP A 73 -11.84 2.32 -13.07
N GLY A 74 -11.22 1.42 -12.29
CA GLY A 74 -10.75 0.13 -12.80
C GLY A 74 -9.35 0.12 -13.40
N HIS A 75 -8.53 1.10 -13.02
CA HIS A 75 -7.14 1.21 -13.42
C HIS A 75 -6.21 0.75 -12.29
N LEU A 76 -5.09 0.15 -12.69
CA LEU A 76 -3.96 -0.17 -11.84
C LEU A 76 -2.82 0.78 -12.17
N LYS A 77 -2.31 1.48 -11.17
CA LYS A 77 -1.17 2.40 -11.29
C LYS A 77 0.06 1.81 -10.60
N LYS A 78 1.20 1.87 -11.26
CA LYS A 78 2.50 1.44 -10.73
C LYS A 78 3.34 2.66 -10.36
N ILE A 79 3.77 2.68 -9.11
CA ILE A 79 4.46 3.81 -8.50
C ILE A 79 5.82 3.36 -8.02
N LEU A 80 6.87 4.01 -8.48
CA LEU A 80 8.21 3.85 -7.92
C LEU A 80 8.31 4.71 -6.65
N LEU A 81 8.61 4.08 -5.52
CA LEU A 81 8.89 4.79 -4.27
C LEU A 81 10.38 5.11 -4.19
N GLU A 82 10.69 6.37 -3.98
CA GLU A 82 12.04 6.91 -3.91
C GLU A 82 12.40 7.29 -2.47
N SER A 83 13.69 7.47 -2.21
CA SER A 83 14.14 7.98 -0.92
C SER A 83 13.67 9.42 -0.69
N GLY A 84 13.48 9.79 0.58
CA GLY A 84 13.05 11.15 0.95
C GLY A 84 11.55 11.41 0.78
N GLY A 85 10.72 10.37 0.69
CA GLY A 85 9.26 10.52 0.63
C GLY A 85 8.77 10.98 -0.74
N ARG A 86 9.54 10.74 -1.80
CA ARG A 86 9.13 10.98 -3.18
C ARG A 86 8.57 9.71 -3.79
N ALA A 87 7.68 9.89 -4.77
CA ALA A 87 7.11 8.80 -5.51
C ALA A 87 6.77 9.26 -6.92
N THR A 88 6.99 8.37 -7.90
CA THR A 88 6.79 8.65 -9.31
C THR A 88 5.88 7.58 -9.90
N GLU A 89 4.75 7.98 -10.47
CA GLU A 89 3.95 7.08 -11.33
C GLU A 89 4.71 6.87 -12.63
N PHE A 90 4.94 5.61 -13.01
CA PHE A 90 5.62 5.28 -14.26
C PHE A 90 4.73 4.46 -15.22
N GLU A 91 3.62 3.90 -14.74
CA GLU A 91 2.72 3.10 -15.56
C GLU A 91 1.28 3.13 -15.01
N GLU A 92 0.31 3.18 -15.92
CA GLU A 92 -1.11 2.99 -15.64
C GLU A 92 -1.69 2.00 -16.63
N LEU A 93 -2.55 1.11 -16.12
CA LEU A 93 -3.07 0.00 -16.88
C LEU A 93 -4.56 -0.20 -16.62
N PRO A 94 -5.41 -0.25 -17.66
CA PRO A 94 -6.80 -0.58 -17.52
C PRO A 94 -6.95 -2.08 -17.20
N VAL A 95 -7.47 -2.38 -16.01
CA VAL A 95 -7.72 -3.74 -15.54
C VAL A 95 -9.14 -4.15 -15.88
N ASP A 96 -10.10 -3.30 -15.51
CA ASP A 96 -11.52 -3.47 -15.82
C ASP A 96 -12.17 -2.09 -15.86
N ALA A 97 -11.96 -1.37 -16.97
CA ALA A 97 -12.36 0.03 -17.10
C ALA A 97 -13.84 0.24 -16.76
N GLY A 98 -14.10 1.19 -15.85
CA GLY A 98 -15.44 1.50 -15.34
C GLY A 98 -15.88 0.65 -14.14
N SER A 99 -15.09 -0.34 -13.72
CA SER A 99 -15.37 -1.22 -12.58
C SER A 99 -14.34 -0.99 -11.48
N THR A 100 -14.79 -0.69 -10.26
CA THR A 100 -13.91 -0.41 -9.14
C THR A 100 -13.01 -1.61 -8.81
N LEU A 101 -11.71 -1.35 -8.65
CA LEU A 101 -10.79 -2.33 -8.06
C LEU A 101 -11.03 -2.41 -6.55
N LEU A 102 -11.22 -3.63 -6.05
CA LEU A 102 -11.51 -3.89 -4.65
C LEU A 102 -10.25 -3.68 -3.79
N PRO A 103 -10.42 -3.35 -2.49
CA PRO A 103 -9.31 -3.16 -1.55
C PRO A 103 -8.36 -4.36 -1.45
N ASP A 104 -8.85 -5.56 -1.77
CA ASP A 104 -8.09 -6.81 -1.77
C ASP A 104 -7.13 -6.84 -2.97
N MET A 105 -5.91 -6.38 -2.73
CA MET A 105 -4.79 -6.45 -3.66
C MET A 105 -3.61 -7.13 -2.95
N MET A 106 -3.00 -8.12 -3.60
CA MET A 106 -1.90 -8.88 -3.03
C MET A 106 -0.75 -9.05 -4.02
N VAL A 107 0.47 -8.98 -3.51
CA VAL A 107 1.67 -9.37 -4.25
C VAL A 107 1.95 -10.83 -3.94
N ASP A 108 2.44 -11.58 -4.92
CA ASP A 108 2.93 -12.93 -4.69
C ASP A 108 4.18 -12.95 -3.78
N PRO A 109 4.51 -14.09 -3.15
CA PRO A 109 5.66 -14.19 -2.26
C PRO A 109 7.00 -13.86 -2.92
N ASN A 110 7.10 -14.08 -4.24
CA ASN A 110 8.31 -13.83 -5.01
C ASN A 110 8.45 -12.35 -5.42
N GLY A 111 7.42 -11.53 -5.21
CA GLY A 111 7.41 -10.14 -5.65
C GLY A 111 7.41 -10.00 -7.17
N GLU A 112 6.97 -10.99 -7.92
CA GLU A 112 6.92 -10.99 -9.38
C GLU A 112 5.52 -10.67 -9.92
N HIS A 113 4.49 -10.89 -9.10
CA HIS A 113 3.11 -10.78 -9.55
C HIS A 113 2.21 -10.03 -8.58
N VAL A 114 1.27 -9.27 -9.13
CA VAL A 114 0.21 -8.62 -8.35
C VAL A 114 -1.14 -9.20 -8.78
N TYR A 115 -1.99 -9.44 -7.80
CA TYR A 115 -3.37 -9.88 -7.97
C TYR A 115 -4.31 -8.80 -7.46
N THR A 116 -5.30 -8.46 -8.28
CA THR A 116 -6.39 -7.57 -7.91
C THR A 116 -7.71 -8.15 -8.41
N ILE A 117 -8.80 -7.64 -7.84
CA ILE A 117 -10.15 -8.10 -8.10
C ILE A 117 -10.98 -6.86 -8.45
N SER A 118 -11.76 -6.91 -9.53
CA SER A 118 -12.76 -5.90 -9.81
C SER A 118 -14.14 -6.38 -9.36
N THR A 119 -15.10 -5.47 -9.26
CA THR A 119 -16.49 -5.84 -8.91
C THR A 119 -17.13 -6.84 -9.88
N LEU A 120 -16.63 -6.94 -11.12
CA LEU A 120 -17.22 -7.73 -12.19
C LEU A 120 -16.32 -8.88 -12.68
N LYS A 121 -15.02 -8.89 -12.36
CA LYS A 121 -14.06 -9.89 -12.83
C LYS A 121 -13.04 -10.25 -11.76
N VAL A 122 -12.71 -11.54 -11.70
CA VAL A 122 -11.77 -12.12 -10.73
C VAL A 122 -10.57 -12.70 -11.50
N LYS A 123 -9.37 -12.33 -11.05
CA LYS A 123 -8.02 -12.77 -11.48
C LYS A 123 -7.44 -12.10 -12.72
N ILE A 124 -6.63 -11.08 -12.44
CA ILE A 124 -5.65 -10.56 -13.38
C ILE A 124 -4.29 -10.60 -12.70
N LYS A 125 -3.34 -11.32 -13.32
CA LYS A 125 -1.95 -11.49 -12.89
C LYS A 125 -1.10 -10.49 -13.67
N PHE A 126 -0.54 -9.50 -12.97
CA PHE A 126 0.36 -8.51 -13.57
C PHE A 126 1.80 -8.87 -13.26
N ASN A 127 2.70 -8.78 -14.24
CA ASN A 127 4.13 -8.93 -13.99
C ASN A 127 4.71 -7.62 -13.41
N LEU A 128 5.56 -7.74 -12.39
CA LEU A 128 6.20 -6.61 -11.73
C LEU A 128 7.20 -5.87 -12.64
N TYR A 129 7.90 -6.62 -13.49
CA TYR A 129 9.00 -6.14 -14.35
C TYR A 129 8.65 -6.13 -15.84
N CYS A 130 7.55 -6.78 -16.23
CA CYS A 130 7.11 -6.87 -17.62
C CYS A 130 5.77 -6.17 -17.82
N LEU A 131 5.61 -5.50 -18.96
CA LEU A 131 4.40 -4.76 -19.38
C LEU A 131 3.20 -5.66 -19.70
N THR A 132 3.31 -6.98 -19.50
CA THR A 132 2.30 -7.94 -19.91
C THR A 132 1.34 -8.30 -18.77
N VAL A 133 0.06 -8.17 -19.09
CA VAL A 133 -1.07 -8.54 -18.26
C VAL A 133 -1.48 -9.95 -18.63
N THR A 134 -1.44 -10.87 -17.69
CA THR A 134 -1.95 -12.23 -17.90
C THR A 134 -3.25 -12.41 -17.13
N VAL A 135 -4.37 -12.42 -17.85
CA VAL A 135 -5.69 -12.74 -17.26
C VAL A 135 -5.82 -14.26 -17.24
N THR A 136 -5.78 -14.88 -16.06
CA THR A 136 -6.08 -16.31 -15.91
C THR A 136 -7.52 -16.47 -15.42
N VAL A 137 -8.42 -16.67 -16.38
CA VAL A 137 -9.79 -17.11 -16.12
C VAL A 137 -9.73 -18.54 -15.55
N PRO A 138 -10.39 -18.85 -14.42
CA PRO A 138 -10.46 -20.23 -13.96
C PRO A 138 -11.29 -21.03 -14.97
N SER A 139 -10.64 -22.00 -15.63
CA SER A 139 -11.34 -23.03 -16.39
C SER A 139 -12.13 -23.90 -15.40
N SER A 140 -13.43 -24.02 -15.66
CA SER A 140 -14.37 -24.94 -15.01
C SER A 140 -13.88 -26.37 -14.97
#